data_AF-A0A1H2XQV2-F1
#
_entry.id   AF-A0A1H2XQV2-F1
#
_cell.length_a   1.000
_cell.length_b   1.000
_cell.length_c   1.000
_cell.angle_alpha   90.00
_cell.angle_beta   90.00
_cell.angle_gamma   90.00
#
_symmetry.space_group_name_H-M   'P 1'
#
loop_
_entity.id
_entity.type
_entity.pdbx_description
1 polymer ?
#
loop_
_entity_poly.entity_id
_entity_poly.type
_entity_poly.pdbx_seq_one_letter_code
_entity_poly.pdbx_strand_id
1 'polypeptide(L)'
;MTDPHPSPNHGPRRGTNQPDLVVLHYTGMADLASARARLCDPAAEVSAHWLIAEDGTTEALVPEDRRAWHAGAGAWQGRDDVNSHSIGIELANPGDRPFPEPQMAALEELLAAILARWSIPPDRVIAHSDMAPGRKSDPGPRFDWARLARQGLALAPAADAPDAPEPLAARLTRIGYPEADPETRLSAFRLRFAPWHRGPEAAADRHLAARVLAALPPATVYKVLRPAEWAALQAAGETLGAPVDLADGYVHFSTAAQLPGTLAKHFAAEPDLTLLACPTARLGPALRWEPSRGGALFPHLYRPLRLADVEHTRPIPLTPAGHHLEGL
;
A
#
# COMPACT_ATOMS: atom_id res chain seq x y z
N MET A 1 -16.11 -8.93 30.53
CA MET A 1 -14.71 -8.80 30.10
C MET A 1 -14.19 -10.22 29.97
N THR A 2 -14.02 -10.69 28.73
CA THR A 2 -13.39 -11.97 28.42
C THR A 2 -11.92 -11.90 28.85
N ASP A 3 -11.42 -12.99 29.43
CA ASP A 3 -10.03 -13.11 29.84
C ASP A 3 -9.13 -12.89 28.60
N PRO A 4 -8.12 -12.02 28.64
CA PRO A 4 -7.26 -11.83 27.49
C PRO A 4 -6.53 -13.14 27.16
N HIS A 5 -6.53 -13.53 25.89
CA HIS A 5 -5.81 -14.70 25.37
C HIS A 5 -4.57 -14.25 24.58
N PRO A 6 -3.53 -13.69 25.24
CA PRO A 6 -2.36 -13.23 24.52
C PRO A 6 -1.62 -14.42 23.91
N SER A 7 -1.27 -14.32 22.63
CA SER A 7 -0.38 -15.28 21.98
C SER A 7 1.07 -15.03 22.38
N PRO A 8 1.82 -16.08 22.76
CA PRO A 8 3.25 -15.96 23.06
C PRO A 8 4.12 -15.87 21.79
N ASN A 9 3.56 -16.17 20.62
CA ASN A 9 4.27 -16.34 19.35
C ASN A 9 4.55 -15.00 18.65
N HIS A 10 5.31 -14.13 19.33
CA HIS A 10 5.64 -12.82 18.81
C HIS A 10 7.06 -12.37 19.19
N GLY A 11 7.62 -11.44 18.42
CA GLY A 11 8.94 -10.85 18.69
C GLY A 11 8.98 -9.35 18.43
N PRO A 12 10.15 -8.71 18.61
CA PRO A 12 10.37 -7.37 18.08
C PRO A 12 10.24 -7.40 16.54
N ARG A 13 9.72 -6.32 15.97
CA ARG A 13 9.78 -6.08 14.52
C ARG A 13 11.24 -5.96 14.08
N ARG A 14 11.55 -6.47 12.89
CA ARG A 14 12.91 -6.46 12.32
C ARG A 14 12.99 -5.36 11.27
N GLY A 15 14.02 -4.52 11.33
CA GLY A 15 14.27 -3.47 10.33
C GLY A 15 13.26 -2.31 10.29
N THR A 16 12.20 -2.35 11.11
CA THR A 16 11.21 -1.29 11.26
C THR A 16 10.68 -1.28 12.69
N ASN A 17 10.19 -0.12 13.13
CA ASN A 17 9.53 0.06 14.43
C ASN A 17 8.01 0.20 14.30
N GLN A 18 7.46 0.18 13.09
CA GLN A 18 6.04 0.36 12.82
C GLN A 18 5.57 -0.49 11.64
N PRO A 19 4.35 -1.05 11.70
CA PRO A 19 3.72 -1.67 10.54
C PRO A 19 3.32 -0.62 9.50
N ASP A 20 3.38 -1.00 8.23
CA ASP A 20 2.91 -0.21 7.09
C ASP A 20 2.01 -1.02 6.13
N LEU A 21 1.54 -2.19 6.58
CA LEU A 21 0.71 -3.13 5.84
C LEU A 21 -0.32 -3.81 6.75
N VAL A 22 -1.46 -4.22 6.18
CA VAL A 22 -2.39 -5.16 6.82
C VAL A 22 -2.53 -6.39 5.92
N VAL A 23 -2.42 -7.58 6.51
CA VAL A 23 -2.65 -8.84 5.78
C VAL A 23 -3.90 -9.52 6.36
N LEU A 24 -4.87 -9.77 5.48
CA LEU A 24 -6.11 -10.46 5.82
C LEU A 24 -5.99 -11.96 5.54
N HIS A 25 -6.48 -12.75 6.48
CA HIS A 25 -6.42 -14.22 6.47
C HIS A 25 -7.82 -14.80 6.73
N TYR A 26 -8.00 -16.07 6.37
CA TYR A 26 -8.96 -16.91 7.07
C TYR A 26 -8.19 -17.93 7.89
N THR A 27 -8.81 -18.40 8.97
CA THR A 27 -8.18 -19.39 9.85
C THR A 27 -8.06 -20.79 9.21
N GLY A 28 -9.02 -21.16 8.35
CA GLY A 28 -9.07 -22.49 7.73
C GLY A 28 -9.47 -23.58 8.71
N MET A 29 -10.01 -23.18 9.87
CA MET A 29 -10.43 -24.07 10.94
C MET A 29 -11.94 -24.13 11.04
N ALA A 30 -12.44 -25.16 11.73
CA ALA A 30 -13.87 -25.41 11.87
C ALA A 30 -14.59 -24.35 12.71
N ASP A 31 -13.90 -23.76 13.69
CA ASP A 31 -14.46 -22.80 14.64
C ASP A 31 -13.40 -21.87 15.24
N LEU A 32 -13.88 -20.80 15.90
CA LEU A 32 -13.08 -19.81 16.61
C LEU A 32 -12.20 -20.42 17.72
N ALA A 33 -12.71 -21.40 18.47
CA ALA A 33 -11.99 -21.97 19.60
C ALA A 33 -10.72 -22.71 19.13
N SER A 34 -10.83 -23.46 18.04
CA SER A 34 -9.72 -24.14 17.39
C SER A 34 -8.71 -23.14 16.84
N ALA A 35 -9.18 -22.07 16.19
CA ALA A 35 -8.33 -20.99 15.69
C ALA A 35 -7.53 -20.33 16.81
N ARG A 36 -8.20 -19.93 17.89
CA ARG A 36 -7.57 -19.31 19.06
C ARG A 36 -6.55 -20.26 19.70
N ALA A 37 -6.92 -21.52 19.90
CA ALA A 37 -6.02 -22.52 20.49
C ALA A 37 -4.74 -22.66 19.68
N ARG A 38 -4.84 -22.73 18.34
CA ARG A 38 -3.66 -22.80 17.47
C ARG A 38 -2.82 -21.52 17.49
N LEU A 39 -3.46 -20.35 17.41
CA LEU A 39 -2.76 -19.06 17.37
C LEU A 39 -2.07 -18.71 18.71
N CYS A 40 -2.50 -19.32 19.81
CA CYS A 40 -1.93 -19.13 21.15
C CYS A 40 -1.04 -20.29 21.62
N ASP A 41 -0.92 -21.37 20.85
CA ASP A 41 -0.08 -22.52 21.18
C ASP A 41 1.40 -22.19 20.92
N PRO A 42 2.28 -22.16 21.95
CA PRO A 42 3.71 -21.90 21.76
C PRO A 42 4.39 -22.85 20.78
N ALA A 43 3.93 -24.11 20.67
CA ALA A 43 4.50 -25.10 19.76
C ALA A 43 4.07 -24.90 18.30
N ALA A 44 3.04 -24.08 18.07
CA ALA A 44 2.53 -23.80 16.74
C ALA A 44 3.41 -22.84 15.95
N GLU A 45 4.11 -21.94 16.65
CA GLU A 45 4.92 -20.86 16.09
C GLU A 45 4.17 -20.04 15.02
N VAL A 46 2.86 -19.85 15.23
CA VAL A 46 2.00 -18.98 14.42
C VAL A 46 1.10 -18.14 15.32
N SER A 47 0.74 -16.95 14.86
CA SER A 47 -0.15 -16.01 15.58
C SER A 47 -0.63 -14.92 14.64
N ALA A 48 -1.69 -14.21 15.00
CA ALA A 48 -2.08 -12.94 14.38
C ALA A 48 -2.21 -11.85 15.46
N HIS A 49 -2.34 -10.59 15.05
CA HIS A 49 -2.61 -9.51 16.01
C HIS A 49 -4.06 -9.56 16.46
N TRP A 50 -4.96 -9.84 15.50
CA TRP A 50 -6.39 -9.88 15.72
C TRP A 50 -6.99 -11.18 15.20
N LEU A 51 -7.94 -11.72 15.95
CA LEU A 51 -8.83 -12.80 15.55
C LEU A 51 -10.27 -12.29 15.62
N ILE A 52 -11.05 -12.47 14.55
CA ILE A 52 -12.44 -12.04 14.46
C ILE A 52 -13.37 -13.25 14.34
N ALA A 53 -14.26 -13.41 15.30
CA ALA A 53 -15.29 -14.44 15.33
C ALA A 53 -16.39 -14.23 14.29
N GLU A 54 -17.13 -15.30 13.98
CA GLU A 54 -18.28 -15.27 13.07
C GLU A 54 -19.39 -14.30 13.52
N ASP A 55 -19.49 -14.04 14.83
CA ASP A 55 -20.46 -13.10 15.42
C ASP A 55 -19.96 -11.65 15.52
N GLY A 56 -18.75 -11.37 15.05
CA GLY A 56 -18.13 -10.04 15.10
C GLY A 56 -17.30 -9.76 16.35
N THR A 57 -17.20 -10.70 17.30
CA THR A 57 -16.29 -10.54 18.44
C THR A 57 -14.85 -10.43 17.97
N THR A 58 -14.12 -9.39 18.41
CA THR A 58 -12.71 -9.17 18.08
C THR A 58 -11.82 -9.49 19.28
N GLU A 59 -10.74 -10.23 19.05
CA GLU A 59 -9.77 -10.62 20.07
C GLU A 59 -8.37 -10.13 19.69
N ALA A 60 -7.80 -9.29 20.54
CA ALA A 60 -6.40 -8.89 20.44
C ALA A 60 -5.49 -9.99 21.01
N LEU A 61 -4.72 -10.66 20.15
CA LEU A 61 -3.83 -11.75 20.55
C LEU A 61 -2.37 -11.27 20.66
N VAL A 62 -1.92 -10.35 19.81
CA VAL A 62 -0.55 -9.81 19.82
C VAL A 62 -0.61 -8.28 19.74
N PRO A 63 0.12 -7.54 20.59
CA PRO A 63 0.24 -6.08 20.48
C PRO A 63 0.71 -5.64 19.09
N GLU A 64 0.06 -4.63 18.50
CA GLU A 64 0.32 -4.19 17.12
C GLU A 64 1.72 -3.57 16.91
N ASP A 65 2.41 -3.15 17.97
CA ASP A 65 3.81 -2.71 17.90
C ASP A 65 4.81 -3.87 17.82
N ARG A 66 4.36 -5.10 18.08
CA ARG A 66 5.16 -6.33 17.98
C ARG A 66 4.96 -7.04 16.64
N ARG A 67 5.87 -7.97 16.35
CA ARG A 67 5.83 -8.84 15.17
C ARG A 67 5.10 -10.13 15.51
N ALA A 68 3.82 -10.24 15.15
CA ALA A 68 3.11 -11.53 15.10
C ALA A 68 3.63 -12.41 13.95
N TRP A 69 3.48 -13.72 14.06
CA TRP A 69 3.95 -14.70 13.07
C TRP A 69 2.78 -15.25 12.23
N HIS A 70 2.23 -14.46 11.30
CA HIS A 70 1.07 -14.84 10.47
C HIS A 70 1.42 -15.05 8.99
N ALA A 71 2.32 -14.23 8.44
CA ALA A 71 2.57 -14.15 7.00
C ALA A 71 3.47 -15.29 6.50
N GLY A 72 4.42 -15.76 7.30
CA GLY A 72 5.40 -16.78 6.87
C GLY A 72 6.26 -16.35 5.68
N ALA A 73 6.66 -17.32 4.84
CA ALA A 73 7.51 -17.07 3.67
C ALA A 73 6.75 -16.40 2.52
N GLY A 74 7.24 -15.26 2.03
CA GLY A 74 6.62 -14.50 0.96
C GLY A 74 7.20 -13.09 0.91
N ALA A 75 6.74 -12.31 -0.06
CA ALA A 75 7.15 -10.92 -0.23
C ALA A 75 6.03 -10.09 -0.84
N TRP A 76 6.02 -8.80 -0.55
CA TRP A 76 5.10 -7.85 -1.17
C TRP A 76 5.84 -6.57 -1.55
N GLN A 77 5.68 -6.12 -2.81
CA GLN A 77 6.36 -4.94 -3.36
C GLN A 77 7.89 -4.97 -3.13
N GLY A 78 8.49 -6.15 -3.33
CA GLY A 78 9.94 -6.37 -3.18
C GLY A 78 10.43 -6.45 -1.73
N ARG A 79 9.54 -6.40 -0.74
CA ARG A 79 9.90 -6.53 0.69
C ARG A 79 9.57 -7.94 1.18
N ASP A 80 10.59 -8.60 1.71
CA ASP A 80 10.46 -9.84 2.47
C ASP A 80 10.02 -9.55 3.92
N ASP A 81 10.08 -10.58 4.77
CA ASP A 81 9.69 -10.54 6.19
C ASP A 81 8.42 -9.71 6.48
N VAL A 82 7.35 -9.98 5.72
CA VAL A 82 6.09 -9.23 5.79
C VAL A 82 5.52 -9.17 7.21
N ASN A 83 5.79 -10.16 8.06
CA ASN A 83 5.45 -10.12 9.49
C ASN A 83 5.94 -8.84 10.19
N SER A 84 7.18 -8.39 9.91
CA SER A 84 7.75 -7.18 10.52
C SER A 84 7.08 -5.90 10.05
N HIS A 85 6.50 -5.93 8.85
CA HIS A 85 5.87 -4.78 8.20
C HIS A 85 4.36 -4.74 8.35
N SER A 86 3.74 -5.77 8.94
CA SER A 86 2.29 -5.89 8.87
C SER A 86 1.59 -6.11 10.20
N ILE A 87 0.29 -5.84 10.16
CA ILE A 87 -0.70 -6.32 11.11
C ILE A 87 -1.49 -7.45 10.43
N GLY A 88 -1.35 -8.67 10.92
CA GLY A 88 -2.19 -9.81 10.54
C GLY A 88 -3.54 -9.82 11.27
N ILE A 89 -4.62 -9.99 10.50
CA ILE A 89 -6.00 -10.17 10.98
C ILE A 89 -6.54 -11.50 10.47
N GLU A 90 -6.87 -12.39 11.41
CA GLU A 90 -7.46 -13.71 11.14
C GLU A 90 -8.99 -13.64 11.26
N LEU A 91 -9.69 -14.07 10.23
CA LEU A 91 -11.15 -14.23 10.28
C LEU A 91 -11.48 -15.71 10.50
N ALA A 92 -12.24 -16.01 11.56
CA ALA A 92 -12.74 -17.35 11.84
C ALA A 92 -13.67 -17.79 10.68
N ASN A 93 -13.12 -18.61 9.78
CA ASN A 93 -13.77 -19.06 8.56
C ASN A 93 -13.01 -20.30 8.02
N PRO A 94 -13.70 -21.39 7.68
CA PRO A 94 -13.07 -22.58 7.09
C PRO A 94 -12.54 -22.39 5.65
N GLY A 95 -12.89 -21.29 4.97
CA GLY A 95 -12.49 -20.96 3.59
C GLY A 95 -13.45 -21.47 2.52
N ASP A 96 -14.45 -22.27 2.87
CA ASP A 96 -15.40 -22.89 1.94
C ASP A 96 -16.73 -22.11 1.78
N ARG A 97 -16.95 -21.08 2.60
CA ARG A 97 -18.22 -20.32 2.71
C ARG A 97 -18.00 -18.81 2.79
N PRO A 98 -19.02 -17.99 2.47
CA PRO A 98 -18.96 -16.54 2.67
C PRO A 98 -18.71 -16.16 4.14
N PHE A 99 -18.17 -14.96 4.35
CA PHE A 99 -17.96 -14.37 5.66
C PHE A 99 -19.29 -13.80 6.18
N PRO A 100 -19.73 -14.14 7.41
CA PRO A 100 -20.95 -13.59 7.99
C PRO A 100 -20.93 -12.07 8.07
N GLU A 101 -22.10 -11.44 8.01
CA GLU A 101 -22.22 -9.99 8.08
C GLU A 101 -21.56 -9.42 9.37
N PRO A 102 -21.84 -9.92 10.59
CA PRO A 102 -21.30 -9.32 11.82
C PRO A 102 -19.78 -9.36 11.85
N GLN A 103 -19.18 -10.44 11.34
CA GLN A 103 -17.74 -10.59 11.21
C GLN A 103 -17.15 -9.55 10.24
N MET A 104 -17.80 -9.29 9.10
CA MET A 104 -17.35 -8.27 8.15
C MET A 104 -17.54 -6.85 8.69
N ALA A 105 -18.62 -6.56 9.42
CA ALA A 105 -18.82 -5.26 10.07
C ALA A 105 -17.72 -4.99 11.12
N ALA A 106 -17.40 -5.98 11.96
CA ALA A 106 -16.33 -5.88 12.93
C ALA A 106 -14.95 -5.67 12.27
N LEU A 107 -14.70 -6.35 11.14
CA LEU A 107 -13.49 -6.13 10.35
C LEU A 107 -13.40 -4.68 9.85
N GLU A 108 -14.50 -4.10 9.37
CA GLU A 108 -14.52 -2.72 8.85
C GLU A 108 -14.15 -1.70 9.93
N GLU A 109 -14.77 -1.81 11.10
CA GLU A 109 -14.49 -0.94 12.25
C GLU A 109 -13.04 -1.08 12.72
N LEU A 110 -12.58 -2.33 12.89
CA LEU A 110 -11.23 -2.62 13.33
C LEU A 110 -10.18 -2.14 12.31
N LEU A 111 -10.40 -2.41 11.03
CA LEU A 111 -9.50 -2.04 9.96
C LEU A 111 -9.41 -0.51 9.86
N ALA A 112 -10.54 0.21 9.88
CA ALA A 112 -10.54 1.67 9.89
C ALA A 112 -9.71 2.25 11.04
N ALA A 113 -9.85 1.68 12.25
CA ALA A 113 -9.08 2.10 13.41
C ALA A 113 -7.57 1.82 13.27
N ILE A 114 -7.20 0.66 12.71
CA ILE A 114 -5.81 0.28 12.44
C ILE A 114 -5.17 1.22 11.39
N LEU A 115 -5.86 1.42 10.27
CA LEU A 115 -5.37 2.27 9.18
C LEU A 115 -5.12 3.69 9.68
N ALA A 116 -6.05 4.26 10.45
CA ALA A 116 -5.89 5.58 11.05
C ALA A 116 -4.72 5.63 12.05
N ARG A 117 -4.66 4.67 12.98
CA ARG A 117 -3.66 4.62 14.07
C ARG A 117 -2.23 4.55 13.53
N TRP A 118 -2.01 3.74 12.51
CA TRP A 118 -0.68 3.50 11.94
C TRP A 118 -0.43 4.29 10.64
N SER A 119 -1.37 5.13 10.23
CA SER A 119 -1.31 5.86 8.95
C SER A 119 -1.07 4.93 7.75
N ILE A 120 -1.68 3.75 7.77
CA ILE A 120 -1.58 2.76 6.70
C ILE A 120 -2.61 3.12 5.63
N PRO A 121 -2.21 3.38 4.38
CA PRO A 121 -3.16 3.71 3.34
C PRO A 121 -3.90 2.45 2.84
N PRO A 122 -5.09 2.59 2.23
CA PRO A 122 -5.93 1.44 1.85
C PRO A 122 -5.29 0.51 0.81
N ASP A 123 -4.35 1.00 -0.01
CA ASP A 123 -3.58 0.18 -0.95
C ASP A 123 -2.62 -0.81 -0.28
N ARG A 124 -2.38 -0.64 1.02
CA ARG A 124 -1.55 -1.51 1.85
C ARG A 124 -2.36 -2.56 2.63
N VAL A 125 -3.65 -2.72 2.31
CA VAL A 125 -4.45 -3.86 2.78
C VAL A 125 -4.44 -4.94 1.70
N ILE A 126 -3.90 -6.11 2.03
CA ILE A 126 -3.66 -7.19 1.07
C ILE A 126 -4.17 -8.54 1.56
N ALA A 127 -4.36 -9.47 0.62
CA ALA A 127 -4.59 -10.87 0.95
C ALA A 127 -3.27 -11.57 1.33
N HIS A 128 -3.35 -12.64 2.10
CA HIS A 128 -2.20 -13.54 2.28
C HIS A 128 -1.76 -14.17 0.95
N SER A 129 -2.72 -14.49 0.06
CA SER A 129 -2.44 -14.98 -1.29
C SER A 129 -1.65 -13.99 -2.16
N ASP A 130 -1.76 -12.68 -1.90
CA ASP A 130 -1.07 -11.66 -2.69
C ASP A 130 0.45 -11.71 -2.46
N MET A 131 0.86 -11.89 -1.20
CA MET A 131 2.27 -11.93 -0.80
C MET A 131 2.89 -13.33 -0.85
N ALA A 132 2.07 -14.39 -0.89
CA ALA A 132 2.52 -15.77 -1.00
C ALA A 132 1.75 -16.59 -2.05
N PRO A 133 1.80 -16.20 -3.34
CA PRO A 133 1.20 -16.96 -4.43
C PRO A 133 1.63 -18.44 -4.42
N GLY A 134 0.69 -19.34 -4.67
CA GLY A 134 0.93 -20.79 -4.72
C GLY A 134 1.07 -21.48 -3.35
N ARG A 135 1.47 -20.75 -2.30
CA ARG A 135 1.52 -21.26 -0.92
C ARG A 135 0.22 -20.99 -0.17
N LYS A 136 -0.43 -19.85 -0.44
CA LYS A 136 -1.59 -19.36 0.29
C LYS A 136 -2.69 -18.92 -0.66
N SER A 137 -3.93 -19.13 -0.23
CA SER A 137 -5.15 -18.79 -0.97
C SER A 137 -6.11 -17.90 -0.18
N ASP A 138 -5.82 -17.65 1.10
CA ASP A 138 -6.63 -16.85 2.00
C ASP A 138 -6.49 -15.33 1.75
N PRO A 139 -7.57 -14.54 1.96
CA PRO A 139 -8.88 -14.91 2.51
C PRO A 139 -9.84 -15.54 1.48
N GLY A 140 -9.35 -15.87 0.28
CA GLY A 140 -10.08 -16.71 -0.68
C GLY A 140 -11.10 -15.97 -1.54
N PRO A 141 -11.71 -16.69 -2.50
CA PRO A 141 -12.56 -16.10 -3.53
C PRO A 141 -13.91 -15.58 -3.01
N ARG A 142 -14.26 -15.90 -1.77
CA ARG A 142 -15.52 -15.50 -1.12
C ARG A 142 -15.39 -14.29 -0.21
N PHE A 143 -14.18 -13.76 -0.04
CA PHE A 143 -13.96 -12.54 0.73
C PHE A 143 -14.42 -11.32 -0.07
N ASP A 144 -15.22 -10.45 0.56
CA ASP A 144 -15.82 -9.30 -0.12
C ASP A 144 -14.88 -8.08 -0.12
N TRP A 145 -13.86 -8.12 -0.99
CA TRP A 145 -12.95 -6.99 -1.20
C TRP A 145 -13.67 -5.72 -1.68
N ALA A 146 -14.75 -5.87 -2.45
CA ALA A 146 -15.52 -4.75 -2.97
C ALA A 146 -16.22 -3.98 -1.85
N ARG A 147 -16.68 -4.67 -0.80
CA ARG A 147 -17.22 -4.07 0.42
C ARG A 147 -16.21 -3.17 1.12
N LEU A 148 -14.98 -3.63 1.36
CA LEU A 148 -13.92 -2.80 1.95
C LEU A 148 -13.53 -1.62 1.05
N ALA A 149 -13.38 -1.87 -0.26
CA ALA A 149 -12.95 -0.85 -1.21
C ALA A 149 -13.94 0.32 -1.31
N ARG A 150 -15.26 0.05 -1.26
CA ARG A 150 -16.30 1.10 -1.24
C ARG A 150 -16.21 2.02 -0.02
N GLN A 151 -15.64 1.54 1.08
CA GLN A 151 -15.44 2.33 2.31
C GLN A 151 -14.05 2.97 2.37
N GLY A 152 -13.23 2.83 1.34
CA GLY A 152 -11.85 3.29 1.37
C GLY A 152 -10.98 2.51 2.35
N LEU A 153 -11.30 1.24 2.62
CA LEU A 153 -10.52 0.37 3.51
C LEU A 153 -9.62 -0.62 2.75
N ALA A 154 -9.76 -0.68 1.42
CA ALA A 154 -8.87 -1.44 0.54
C ALA A 154 -8.79 -0.76 -0.84
N LEU A 155 -7.77 -1.10 -1.63
CA LEU A 155 -7.64 -0.62 -3.01
C LEU A 155 -8.84 -1.03 -3.88
N ALA A 156 -9.54 -0.06 -4.44
CA ALA A 156 -10.45 -0.27 -5.57
C ALA A 156 -9.66 -0.13 -6.88
N PRO A 157 -9.82 -1.02 -7.87
CA PRO A 157 -9.33 -0.74 -9.22
C PRO A 157 -9.95 0.56 -9.75
N ALA A 158 -9.17 1.38 -10.45
CA ALA A 158 -9.64 2.62 -11.05
C ALA A 158 -10.84 2.36 -11.98
N ALA A 159 -11.69 3.36 -12.23
CA ALA A 159 -12.82 3.18 -13.14
C ALA A 159 -12.36 2.78 -14.56
N ASP A 160 -11.24 3.37 -15.00
CA ASP A 160 -10.64 3.12 -16.30
C ASP A 160 -9.11 3.17 -16.21
N ALA A 161 -8.42 2.62 -17.21
CA ALA A 161 -6.97 2.69 -17.35
C ALA A 161 -6.57 2.69 -18.83
N PRO A 162 -5.45 3.36 -19.18
CA PRO A 162 -4.94 3.34 -20.56
C PRO A 162 -4.74 1.91 -21.07
N ASP A 163 -5.23 1.65 -22.29
CA ASP A 163 -5.01 0.37 -22.96
C ASP A 163 -3.59 0.34 -23.56
N ALA A 164 -2.61 0.04 -22.70
CA ALA A 164 -1.22 -0.16 -23.12
C ALA A 164 -0.96 -1.66 -23.42
N PRO A 165 -0.17 -1.99 -24.45
CA PRO A 165 0.22 -3.37 -24.75
C PRO A 165 1.35 -3.84 -23.81
N GLU A 166 1.09 -3.88 -22.51
CA GLU A 166 2.04 -4.36 -21.49
C GLU A 166 1.64 -5.76 -21.01
N PRO A 167 2.56 -6.74 -20.94
CA PRO A 167 2.28 -8.08 -20.43
C PRO A 167 1.77 -8.07 -18.99
N LEU A 168 0.88 -9.01 -18.64
CA LEU A 168 0.35 -9.12 -17.27
C LEU A 168 1.46 -9.27 -16.23
N ALA A 169 2.47 -10.10 -16.49
CA ALA A 169 3.56 -10.35 -15.56
C ALA A 169 4.29 -9.07 -15.13
N ALA A 170 4.57 -8.16 -16.06
CA ALA A 170 5.19 -6.87 -15.76
C ALA A 170 4.28 -6.01 -14.87
N ARG A 171 2.97 -6.02 -15.13
CA ARG A 171 1.99 -5.32 -14.30
C ARG A 171 1.91 -5.88 -12.89
N LEU A 172 1.87 -7.21 -12.74
CA LEU A 172 1.82 -7.85 -11.43
C LEU A 172 3.07 -7.55 -10.60
N THR A 173 4.25 -7.46 -11.23
CA THR A 173 5.48 -7.06 -10.54
C THR A 173 5.39 -5.63 -10.02
N ARG A 174 4.86 -4.71 -10.83
CA ARG A 174 4.66 -3.31 -10.43
C ARG A 174 3.56 -3.14 -9.36
N ILE A 175 2.53 -3.99 -9.37
CA ILE A 175 1.50 -4.00 -8.32
C ILE A 175 2.11 -4.43 -6.98
N GLY A 176 2.98 -5.44 -7.01
CA GLY A 176 3.70 -5.91 -5.83
C GLY A 176 3.76 -7.43 -5.65
N TYR A 177 3.14 -8.21 -6.55
CA TYR A 177 3.19 -9.67 -6.46
C TYR A 177 4.63 -10.16 -6.63
N PRO A 178 5.09 -11.08 -5.78
CA PRO A 178 6.44 -11.64 -5.89
C PRO A 178 6.60 -12.44 -7.18
N GLU A 179 7.85 -12.73 -7.53
CA GLU A 179 8.20 -13.64 -8.62
C GLU A 179 7.65 -15.05 -8.34
N ALA A 180 6.96 -15.60 -9.33
CA ALA A 180 6.43 -16.96 -9.39
C ALA A 180 6.07 -17.26 -10.86
N ASP A 181 5.70 -18.51 -11.18
CA ASP A 181 5.26 -18.81 -12.54
C ASP A 181 3.99 -18.01 -12.93
N PRO A 182 3.78 -17.73 -14.23
CA PRO A 182 2.68 -16.87 -14.68
C PRO A 182 1.28 -17.33 -14.23
N GLU A 183 1.03 -18.64 -14.18
CA GLU A 183 -0.27 -19.20 -13.80
C GLU A 183 -0.54 -18.99 -12.30
N THR A 184 0.47 -19.23 -11.47
CA THR A 184 0.41 -18.96 -10.03
C THR A 184 0.14 -17.49 -9.73
N ARG A 185 0.83 -16.56 -10.40
CA ARG A 185 0.61 -15.11 -10.20
C ARG A 185 -0.77 -14.68 -10.69
N LEU A 186 -1.23 -15.20 -11.84
CA LEU A 186 -2.57 -14.96 -12.35
C LEU A 186 -3.64 -15.46 -11.37
N SER A 187 -3.45 -16.65 -10.80
CA SER A 187 -4.38 -17.25 -9.82
C SER A 187 -4.50 -16.38 -8.56
N ALA A 188 -3.37 -15.96 -7.97
CA ALA A 188 -3.36 -15.06 -6.83
C ALA A 188 -4.03 -13.71 -7.13
N PHE A 189 -3.71 -13.10 -8.28
CA PHE A 189 -4.35 -11.85 -8.72
C PHE A 189 -5.86 -11.99 -8.88
N ARG A 190 -6.32 -13.08 -9.51
CA ARG A 190 -7.75 -13.34 -9.69
C ARG A 190 -8.46 -13.58 -8.36
N LEU A 191 -7.86 -14.29 -7.40
CA LEU A 191 -8.48 -14.52 -6.08
C LEU A 191 -8.97 -13.22 -5.44
N ARG A 192 -8.22 -12.13 -5.60
CA ARG A 192 -8.58 -10.82 -5.07
C ARG A 192 -9.52 -10.03 -5.99
N PHE A 193 -9.19 -9.93 -7.27
CA PHE A 193 -9.84 -8.94 -8.17
C PHE A 193 -10.87 -9.54 -9.12
N ALA A 194 -10.83 -10.85 -9.39
CA ALA A 194 -11.73 -11.55 -10.30
C ALA A 194 -11.88 -13.05 -9.94
N PRO A 195 -12.38 -13.38 -8.73
CA PRO A 195 -12.24 -14.73 -8.14
C PRO A 195 -12.95 -15.84 -8.90
N TRP A 196 -13.88 -15.48 -9.78
CA TRP A 196 -14.68 -16.41 -10.58
C TRP A 196 -14.15 -16.59 -12.01
N HIS A 197 -13.13 -15.85 -12.43
CA HIS A 197 -12.49 -16.06 -13.73
C HIS A 197 -11.72 -17.38 -13.75
N ARG A 198 -11.70 -18.04 -14.90
CA ARG A 198 -11.09 -19.38 -15.13
C ARG A 198 -10.36 -19.41 -16.48
N GLY A 199 -9.50 -20.41 -16.64
CA GLY A 199 -8.74 -20.61 -17.88
C GLY A 199 -7.46 -19.78 -17.98
N PRO A 200 -6.81 -19.73 -19.15
CA PRO A 200 -5.56 -19.01 -19.34
C PRO A 200 -5.74 -17.49 -19.15
N GLU A 201 -4.63 -16.74 -19.17
CA GLU A 201 -4.64 -15.28 -19.17
C GLU A 201 -5.50 -14.74 -20.33
N ALA A 202 -6.38 -13.78 -20.02
CA ALA A 202 -7.22 -13.08 -20.98
C ALA A 202 -6.91 -11.58 -21.00
N ALA A 203 -7.35 -10.89 -22.06
CA ALA A 203 -7.25 -9.44 -22.17
C ALA A 203 -7.92 -8.71 -20.98
N ALA A 204 -8.99 -9.29 -20.44
CA ALA A 204 -9.67 -8.78 -19.24
C ALA A 204 -8.76 -8.76 -18.00
N ASP A 205 -7.90 -9.77 -17.81
CA ASP A 205 -6.96 -9.79 -16.67
C ASP A 205 -5.90 -8.70 -16.80
N ARG A 206 -5.36 -8.53 -18.03
CA ARG A 206 -4.43 -7.45 -18.33
C ARG A 206 -5.05 -6.08 -18.06
N HIS A 207 -6.26 -5.84 -18.58
CA HIS A 207 -6.94 -4.56 -18.38
C HIS A 207 -7.28 -4.32 -16.90
N LEU A 208 -7.72 -5.34 -16.17
CA LEU A 208 -7.95 -5.24 -14.72
C LEU A 208 -6.67 -4.90 -13.95
N ALA A 209 -5.54 -5.53 -14.29
CA ALA A 209 -4.24 -5.20 -13.69
C ALA A 209 -3.81 -3.76 -14.01
N ALA A 210 -4.11 -3.24 -15.21
CA ALA A 210 -3.87 -1.84 -15.54
C ALA A 210 -4.72 -0.88 -14.67
N ARG A 211 -5.99 -1.21 -14.43
CA ARG A 211 -6.88 -0.44 -13.54
C ARG A 211 -6.41 -0.47 -12.08
N VAL A 212 -5.86 -1.60 -11.63
CA VAL A 212 -5.23 -1.71 -10.30
C VAL A 212 -3.99 -0.81 -10.23
N LEU A 213 -3.11 -0.87 -11.23
CA LEU A 213 -1.93 0.01 -11.29
C LEU A 213 -2.30 1.50 -11.32
N ALA A 214 -3.32 1.88 -12.08
CA ALA A 214 -3.78 3.26 -12.17
C ALA A 214 -4.37 3.79 -10.84
N ALA A 215 -4.82 2.89 -9.96
CA ALA A 215 -5.33 3.25 -8.63
C ALA A 215 -4.23 3.29 -7.55
N LEU A 216 -3.05 2.73 -7.80
CA LEU A 216 -1.94 2.80 -6.86
C LEU A 216 -1.34 4.22 -6.84
N PRO A 217 -0.81 4.67 -5.68
CA PRO A 217 0.03 5.86 -5.63
C PRO A 217 1.18 5.74 -6.65
N PRO A 218 1.54 6.82 -7.36
CA PRO A 218 2.64 6.77 -8.33
C PRO A 218 3.95 6.39 -7.64
N ALA A 219 4.77 5.62 -8.35
CA ALA A 219 6.09 5.22 -7.86
C ALA A 219 7.05 6.40 -7.69
N THR A 220 6.81 7.50 -8.40
CA THR A 220 7.64 8.70 -8.39
C THR A 220 6.78 9.94 -8.21
N VAL A 221 7.22 10.84 -7.34
CA VAL A 221 6.69 12.19 -7.19
C VAL A 221 7.77 13.20 -7.48
N TYR A 222 7.38 14.42 -7.81
CA TYR A 222 8.27 15.42 -8.37
C TYR A 222 8.30 16.68 -7.53
N LYS A 223 9.51 17.22 -7.29
CA LYS A 223 9.72 18.54 -6.71
C LYS A 223 10.32 19.46 -7.77
N VAL A 224 9.78 20.66 -7.87
CA VAL A 224 10.38 21.74 -8.68
C VAL A 224 11.12 22.67 -7.73
N LEU A 225 12.38 22.95 -8.02
CA LEU A 225 13.20 23.90 -7.28
C LEU A 225 13.75 24.99 -8.18
N ARG A 226 13.83 26.21 -7.65
CA ARG A 226 14.58 27.33 -8.22
C ARG A 226 16.09 27.09 -8.10
N PRO A 227 16.93 27.78 -8.90
CA PRO A 227 18.39 27.64 -8.82
C PRO A 227 18.96 27.78 -7.40
N ALA A 228 18.52 28.78 -6.64
CA ALA A 228 19.00 29.00 -5.27
C ALA A 228 18.56 27.88 -4.30
N GLU A 229 17.34 27.38 -4.46
CA GLU A 229 16.79 26.29 -3.64
C GLU A 229 17.52 24.97 -3.94
N TRP A 230 17.81 24.71 -5.22
CA TRP A 230 18.59 23.54 -5.64
C TRP A 230 20.03 23.60 -5.13
N ALA A 231 20.71 24.73 -5.30
CA ALA A 231 22.06 24.92 -4.78
C ALA A 231 22.13 24.75 -3.26
N ALA A 232 21.12 25.26 -2.54
CA ALA A 232 21.02 25.08 -1.09
C ALA A 232 20.86 23.60 -0.69
N LEU A 233 20.00 22.84 -1.37
CA LEU A 233 19.85 21.41 -1.13
C LEU A 233 21.15 20.63 -1.44
N GLN A 234 21.85 20.96 -2.52
CA GLN A 234 23.12 20.32 -2.85
C GLN A 234 24.19 20.61 -1.78
N ALA A 235 24.25 21.85 -1.28
CA ALA A 235 25.24 22.25 -0.28
C ALA A 235 24.96 21.67 1.11
N ALA A 236 23.69 21.65 1.53
CA ALA A 236 23.29 21.20 2.86
C ALA A 236 23.00 19.70 2.95
N GLY A 237 22.71 19.04 1.83
CA GLY A 237 22.29 17.63 1.76
C GLY A 237 20.82 17.39 2.13
N GLU A 238 20.13 18.37 2.72
CA GLU A 238 18.69 18.35 2.97
C GLU A 238 18.08 19.76 2.95
N THR A 239 16.76 19.83 2.78
CA THR A 239 16.00 21.08 2.80
C THR A 239 14.62 20.89 3.41
N LEU A 240 14.13 21.91 4.11
CA LEU A 240 12.72 22.02 4.52
C LEU A 240 11.81 22.52 3.39
N GLY A 241 12.37 22.79 2.21
CA GLY A 241 11.65 23.17 0.99
C GLY A 241 11.74 24.66 0.63
N ALA A 242 10.91 25.07 -0.30
CA ALA A 242 10.72 26.45 -0.74
C ALA A 242 9.95 27.27 0.32
N PRO A 243 9.87 28.61 0.22
CA PRO A 243 9.20 29.44 1.21
C PRO A 243 7.75 29.03 1.54
N VAL A 244 7.00 28.50 0.56
CA VAL A 244 5.64 27.98 0.79
C VAL A 244 5.63 26.69 1.63
N ASP A 245 6.62 25.82 1.44
CA ASP A 245 6.76 24.58 2.22
C ASP A 245 7.04 24.90 3.70
N LEU A 246 7.87 25.92 3.95
CA LEU A 246 8.15 26.41 5.30
C LEU A 246 6.90 26.99 5.96
N ALA A 247 6.08 27.72 5.21
CA ALA A 247 4.86 28.32 5.71
C ALA A 247 3.81 27.27 6.07
N ASP A 248 3.69 26.23 5.24
CA ASP A 248 2.69 25.17 5.40
C ASP A 248 3.17 24.02 6.32
N GLY A 249 4.48 23.93 6.57
CA GLY A 249 5.08 22.97 7.50
C GLY A 249 5.42 21.60 6.90
N TYR A 250 5.37 21.46 5.58
CA TYR A 250 5.69 20.23 4.85
C TYR A 250 6.19 20.53 3.43
N VAL A 251 6.98 19.63 2.85
CA VAL A 251 7.49 19.79 1.47
C VAL A 251 6.44 19.31 0.48
N HIS A 252 5.97 20.22 -0.39
CA HIS A 252 5.02 19.90 -1.45
C HIS A 252 5.70 19.16 -2.60
N PHE A 253 5.03 18.12 -3.11
CA PHE A 253 5.37 17.43 -4.35
C PHE A 253 4.19 17.46 -5.33
N SER A 254 4.46 17.11 -6.58
CA SER A 254 3.48 16.90 -7.64
C SER A 254 3.60 15.50 -8.21
N THR A 255 2.49 14.89 -8.64
CA THR A 255 2.52 13.78 -9.61
C THR A 255 2.88 14.29 -11.00
N ALA A 256 3.24 13.39 -11.93
CA ALA A 256 3.48 13.76 -13.33
C ALA A 256 2.29 14.52 -13.94
N ALA A 257 1.06 14.09 -13.64
CA ALA A 257 -0.17 14.75 -14.11
C ALA A 257 -0.41 16.13 -13.48
N GLN A 258 0.10 16.38 -12.26
CA GLN A 258 -0.04 17.65 -11.56
C GLN A 258 1.02 18.68 -11.94
N LEU A 259 2.15 18.25 -12.52
CA LEU A 259 3.28 19.12 -12.85
C LEU A 259 2.91 20.31 -13.76
N PRO A 260 2.17 20.14 -14.88
CA PRO A 260 1.84 21.26 -15.75
C PRO A 260 1.06 22.36 -15.02
N GLY A 261 0.06 22.00 -14.22
CA GLY A 261 -0.72 22.95 -13.43
C GLY A 261 0.09 23.62 -12.32
N THR A 262 1.02 22.87 -11.71
CA THR A 262 1.93 23.41 -10.68
C THR A 262 2.86 24.46 -11.25
N LEU A 263 3.49 24.18 -12.40
CA LEU A 263 4.38 25.11 -13.10
C LEU A 263 3.64 26.38 -13.55
N ALA A 264 2.49 26.23 -14.20
CA ALA A 264 1.69 27.36 -14.66
C ALA A 264 1.23 28.27 -13.52
N LYS A 265 0.96 27.72 -12.33
CA LYS A 265 0.45 28.49 -11.19
C LYS A 265 1.53 29.15 -10.35
N HIS A 266 2.67 28.46 -10.16
CA HIS A 266 3.66 28.87 -9.16
C HIS A 266 5.00 29.29 -9.76
N PHE A 267 5.26 28.98 -11.03
CA PHE A 267 6.57 29.14 -11.64
C PHE A 267 6.52 29.73 -13.06
N ALA A 268 5.36 30.21 -13.54
CA ALA A 268 5.07 30.48 -14.96
C ALA A 268 6.13 31.25 -15.75
N ALA A 269 6.82 32.21 -15.12
CA ALA A 269 7.84 33.04 -15.77
C ALA A 269 9.26 32.76 -15.26
N GLU A 270 9.45 31.71 -14.47
CA GLU A 270 10.73 31.40 -13.86
C GLU A 270 11.57 30.50 -14.77
N PRO A 271 12.77 30.94 -15.17
CA PRO A 271 13.72 30.11 -15.93
C PRO A 271 14.53 29.20 -15.00
N ASP A 272 15.33 28.33 -15.60
CA ASP A 272 16.38 27.55 -14.93
C ASP A 272 15.90 26.69 -13.75
N LEU A 273 14.63 26.26 -13.80
CA LEU A 273 14.06 25.38 -12.80
C LEU A 273 14.67 23.98 -12.92
N THR A 274 14.82 23.32 -11.76
CA THR A 274 15.26 21.92 -11.70
C THR A 274 14.11 21.05 -11.22
N LEU A 275 13.79 20.00 -11.97
CA LEU A 275 12.88 18.95 -11.56
C LEU A 275 13.65 17.84 -10.86
N LEU A 276 13.20 17.49 -9.66
CA LEU A 276 13.73 16.39 -8.87
C LEU A 276 12.70 15.27 -8.90
N ALA A 277 13.08 14.11 -9.42
CA ALA A 277 12.28 12.89 -9.36
C ALA A 277 12.62 12.10 -8.11
N CYS A 278 11.63 11.88 -7.26
CA CYS A 278 11.78 11.23 -5.96
C CYS A 278 10.91 9.97 -5.91
N PRO A 279 11.50 8.77 -5.84
CA PRO A 279 10.75 7.55 -5.65
C PRO A 279 10.01 7.56 -4.32
N THR A 280 8.69 7.31 -4.33
CA THR A 280 7.84 7.34 -3.14
C THR A 280 8.30 6.34 -2.08
N ALA A 281 8.90 5.23 -2.50
CA ALA A 281 9.51 4.25 -1.61
C ALA A 281 10.65 4.82 -0.74
N ARG A 282 11.45 5.78 -1.24
CA ARG A 282 12.53 6.44 -0.48
C ARG A 282 11.97 7.47 0.52
N LEU A 283 10.87 8.11 0.14
CA LEU A 283 10.18 9.08 0.99
C LEU A 283 9.49 8.40 2.19
N GLY A 284 8.99 7.19 1.96
CA GLY A 284 8.47 6.30 2.99
C GLY A 284 7.20 6.85 3.67
N PRO A 285 6.93 6.48 4.93
CA PRO A 285 5.68 6.83 5.63
C PRO A 285 5.54 8.32 5.95
N ALA A 286 6.61 9.11 5.79
CA ALA A 286 6.54 10.56 5.93
C ALA A 286 5.88 11.24 4.72
N LEU A 287 5.74 10.54 3.58
CA LEU A 287 4.98 11.04 2.43
C LEU A 287 3.49 10.73 2.63
N ARG A 288 2.67 11.77 2.69
CA ARG A 288 1.22 11.67 2.85
C ARG A 288 0.52 12.23 1.62
N TRP A 289 -0.62 11.64 1.28
CA TRP A 289 -1.46 12.07 0.16
C TRP A 289 -2.69 12.75 0.73
N GLU A 290 -2.82 14.07 0.49
CA GLU A 290 -3.85 14.87 1.13
C GLU A 290 -4.71 15.62 0.09
N PRO A 291 -6.02 15.79 0.33
CA PRO A 291 -6.88 16.51 -0.60
C PRO A 291 -6.46 17.97 -0.76
N SER A 292 -6.34 18.41 -2.01
CA SER A 292 -6.21 19.83 -2.37
C SER A 292 -7.57 20.42 -2.77
N ARG A 293 -7.60 21.72 -3.06
CA ARG A 293 -8.80 22.41 -3.56
C ARG A 293 -9.28 21.71 -4.83
N GLY A 294 -10.48 21.11 -4.78
CA GLY A 294 -11.05 20.32 -5.89
C GLY A 294 -10.97 18.79 -5.72
N GLY A 295 -10.48 18.29 -4.58
CA GLY A 295 -10.55 16.86 -4.22
C GLY A 295 -9.41 15.99 -4.77
N ALA A 296 -8.54 16.52 -5.63
CA ALA A 296 -7.34 15.81 -6.07
C ALA A 296 -6.34 15.67 -4.92
N LEU A 297 -5.73 14.48 -4.76
CA LEU A 297 -4.73 14.21 -3.73
C LEU A 297 -3.35 14.73 -4.15
N PHE A 298 -2.72 15.54 -3.31
CA PHE A 298 -1.35 16.01 -3.50
C PHE A 298 -0.40 15.32 -2.50
N PRO A 299 0.81 14.95 -2.94
CA PRO A 299 1.83 14.38 -2.06
C PRO A 299 2.56 15.46 -1.23
N HIS A 300 2.61 15.28 0.08
CA HIS A 300 3.30 16.14 1.03
C HIS A 300 4.26 15.33 1.91
N LEU A 301 5.50 15.81 2.07
CA LEU A 301 6.51 15.15 2.88
C LEU A 301 6.65 15.85 4.24
N TYR A 302 6.37 15.11 5.31
CA TYR A 302 6.41 15.57 6.72
C TYR A 302 7.78 15.32 7.38
N ARG A 303 8.85 15.66 6.66
CA ARG A 303 10.24 15.70 7.11
C ARG A 303 11.07 16.50 6.10
N PRO A 304 12.33 16.90 6.42
CA PRO A 304 13.22 17.44 5.41
C PRO A 304 13.35 16.51 4.19
N LEU A 305 13.33 17.09 2.99
CA LEU A 305 13.71 16.41 1.75
C LEU A 305 15.24 16.29 1.74
N ARG A 306 15.75 15.07 1.57
CA ARG A 306 17.19 14.79 1.54
C ARG A 306 17.64 14.60 0.10
N LEU A 307 18.88 14.97 -0.20
CA LEU A 307 19.45 14.74 -1.53
C LEU A 307 19.44 13.24 -1.91
N ALA A 308 19.59 12.35 -0.93
CA ALA A 308 19.50 10.90 -1.11
C ALA A 308 18.08 10.39 -1.50
N ASP A 309 17.03 11.18 -1.24
CA ASP A 309 15.68 10.85 -1.68
C ASP A 309 15.49 11.05 -3.19
N VAL A 310 16.35 11.85 -3.82
CA VAL A 310 16.30 12.17 -5.24
C VAL A 310 16.95 11.05 -6.04
N GLU A 311 16.24 10.52 -7.02
CA GLU A 311 16.78 9.49 -7.92
C GLU A 311 17.46 10.10 -9.13
N HIS A 312 16.82 11.09 -9.74
CA HIS A 312 17.38 11.81 -10.86
C HIS A 312 16.85 13.25 -10.89
N THR A 313 17.62 14.12 -11.52
CA THR A 313 17.25 15.51 -11.74
C THR A 313 17.29 15.85 -13.21
N ARG A 314 16.43 16.77 -13.64
CA ARG A 314 16.50 17.35 -14.99
C ARG A 314 16.17 18.85 -14.98
N PRO A 315 16.79 19.65 -15.84
CA PRO A 315 16.36 21.03 -16.04
C PRO A 315 14.95 21.07 -16.66
N ILE A 316 14.18 22.11 -16.34
CA ILE A 316 12.90 22.41 -16.97
C ILE A 316 13.08 23.69 -17.81
N PRO A 317 13.29 23.57 -19.13
CA PRO A 317 13.49 24.74 -19.97
C PRO A 317 12.20 25.55 -20.10
N LEU A 318 12.35 26.88 -19.99
CA LEU A 318 11.28 27.83 -20.28
C LEU A 318 11.32 28.20 -21.77
N THR A 319 10.24 27.92 -22.49
CA THR A 319 10.07 28.26 -23.91
C THR A 319 9.02 29.37 -24.07
N PRO A 320 8.87 29.97 -25.27
CA PRO A 320 7.76 30.90 -25.53
C PRO A 320 6.37 30.29 -25.31
N ALA A 321 6.24 28.96 -25.36
CA ALA A 321 5.00 28.23 -25.09
C ALA A 321 4.83 27.82 -23.61
N GLY A 322 5.76 28.21 -22.73
CA GLY A 322 5.82 27.83 -21.32
C GLY A 322 6.90 26.77 -21.02
N HIS A 323 6.84 26.20 -19.82
CA HIS A 323 7.76 25.13 -19.40
C HIS A 323 7.55 23.85 -20.19
N HIS A 324 8.62 23.31 -20.77
CA HIS A 324 8.58 22.08 -21.56
C HIS A 324 8.93 20.86 -20.69
N LEU A 325 8.11 19.80 -20.77
CA LEU A 325 8.16 18.66 -19.85
C LEU A 325 8.41 17.29 -20.52
N GLU A 326 8.77 17.24 -21.80
CA GLU A 326 8.95 15.98 -22.55
C GLU A 326 9.77 14.91 -21.83
N GLY A 327 9.33 13.65 -21.90
CA GLY A 327 10.05 12.49 -21.34
C GLY A 327 9.89 12.28 -19.82
N LEU A 328 8.74 12.62 -19.24
CA LEU A 328 8.34 12.20 -17.89
C LEU A 328 7.84 10.76 -17.83
#